data_AF-A0A553R388-F1
#
_entry.id   AF-A0A553R388-F1
#
_cell.length_a   1.000
_cell.length_b   1.000
_cell.length_c   1.000
_cell.angle_alpha   90.00
_cell.angle_beta   90.00
_cell.angle_gamma   90.00
#
_symmetry.space_group_name_H-M   'P 1'
#
loop_
_entity.id
_entity.type
_entity.pdbx_description
1 polymer ?
#
loop_
_entity_poly.entity_id
_entity_poly.type
_entity_poly.pdbx_seq_one_letter_code
_entity_poly.pdbx_strand_id
1 'polypeptide(L)'
;MRKIFFPVSARFWTVMDTVQLEYDGQRAVFNASAGIYTPAEYSFHCERVSSVRKPLLVNASENATRWSLTFNEFQIQSFSVTGELFSYASDCAGFFSAGIWMGLVTSLLMLLILTYGLHMIMQLRTMDRFDDPKGPGISVPQSE
;
A
#
# COMPACT_ATOMS: atom_id res chain seq x y z
N MET A 1 14.24 20.55 -8.70
CA MET A 1 14.03 19.79 -7.45
C MET A 1 14.12 20.76 -6.30
N ARG A 2 13.33 20.54 -5.25
CA ARG A 2 13.33 21.38 -4.05
C ARG A 2 13.42 20.52 -2.79
N LYS A 3 14.12 21.02 -1.77
CA LYS A 3 14.18 20.44 -0.44
C LYS A 3 13.22 21.21 0.48
N ILE A 4 12.25 20.52 1.08
CA ILE A 4 11.18 21.12 1.90
C ILE A 4 11.08 20.38 3.22
N PHE A 5 10.91 21.13 4.30
CA PHE A 5 10.58 20.56 5.61
C PHE A 5 9.08 20.26 5.69
N PHE A 6 8.72 18.99 5.96
CA PHE A 6 7.33 18.58 6.14
C PHE A 6 7.02 18.38 7.64
N PRO A 7 6.21 19.25 8.26
CA PRO A 7 5.96 19.22 9.71
C PRO A 7 5.40 17.88 10.21
N VAL A 8 4.48 17.27 9.45
CA VAL A 8 3.84 15.97 9.79
C VAL A 8 4.86 14.86 10.02
N SER A 9 5.96 14.91 9.27
CA SER A 9 6.99 13.88 9.26
C SER A 9 8.25 14.29 10.03
N ALA A 10 8.29 15.53 10.55
CA ALA A 10 9.42 16.19 11.20
C ALA A 10 10.77 16.04 10.46
N ARG A 11 10.73 15.98 9.13
CA ARG A 11 11.93 15.72 8.31
C ARG A 11 11.92 16.52 7.02
N PHE A 12 13.10 16.67 6.41
CA PHE A 12 13.25 17.24 5.08
C PHE A 12 12.95 16.20 4.01
N TRP A 13 12.23 16.62 2.98
CA TRP A 13 11.93 15.83 1.80
C TRP A 13 12.43 16.54 0.56
N THR A 14 12.90 15.74 -0.38
CA THR A 14 13.20 16.13 -1.74
C THR A 14 11.96 15.91 -2.59
N VAL A 15 11.55 16.93 -3.32
CA VAL A 15 10.44 16.86 -4.28
C VAL A 15 10.94 17.27 -5.66
N MET A 16 10.61 16.48 -6.67
CA MET A 16 10.88 16.83 -8.06
C MET A 16 9.72 17.66 -8.61
N ASP A 17 9.94 18.92 -8.97
CA ASP A 17 8.87 19.80 -9.40
C ASP A 17 8.46 19.55 -10.86
N THR A 18 9.43 19.68 -11.78
CA THR A 18 9.18 19.52 -13.21
C THR A 18 10.31 18.76 -13.88
N VAL A 19 9.94 18.01 -14.93
CA VAL A 19 10.85 17.41 -15.90
C VAL A 19 10.60 18.12 -17.22
N GLN A 20 11.67 18.54 -17.88
CA GLN A 20 11.59 19.32 -19.10
C GLN A 20 12.34 18.59 -20.20
N LEU A 21 11.66 18.39 -21.32
CA LEU A 21 12.25 17.86 -22.54
C LEU A 21 12.36 19.02 -23.52
N GLU A 22 13.57 19.26 -24.00
CA GLU A 22 13.85 20.24 -25.04
C GLU A 22 14.39 19.51 -26.25
N TYR A 23 13.65 19.57 -27.36
CA TYR A 23 14.02 18.91 -28.61
C TYR A 23 13.53 19.75 -29.78
N ASP A 24 14.43 20.05 -30.73
CA ASP A 24 14.12 20.77 -31.98
C ASP A 24 13.37 22.09 -31.75
N GLY A 25 13.84 22.89 -30.77
CA GLY A 25 13.22 24.16 -30.37
C GLY A 25 11.86 24.02 -29.67
N GLN A 26 11.34 22.81 -29.49
CA GLN A 26 10.13 22.54 -28.72
C GLN A 26 10.47 22.18 -27.28
N ARG A 27 9.71 22.78 -26.35
CA ARG A 27 9.81 22.50 -24.91
C ARG A 27 8.54 21.82 -24.41
N ALA A 28 8.67 20.58 -23.97
CA ALA A 28 7.63 19.82 -23.28
C ALA A 28 7.93 19.81 -21.77
N VAL A 29 6.92 20.14 -20.97
CA VAL A 29 7.04 20.22 -19.51
C VAL A 29 6.11 19.22 -18.87
N PHE A 30 6.65 18.42 -17.96
CA PHE A 30 5.93 17.44 -17.17
C PHE A 30 6.04 17.81 -15.69
N ASN A 31 4.92 17.82 -14.99
CA ASN A 31 4.85 17.99 -13.54
C ASN A 31 5.12 16.64 -12.85
N ALA A 32 6.11 16.61 -11.97
CA ALA A 32 6.53 15.44 -11.21
C ALA A 32 6.18 15.53 -9.71
N SER A 33 5.65 16.68 -9.26
CA SER A 33 5.58 17.03 -7.83
C SER A 33 4.68 16.13 -7.01
N ALA A 34 3.71 15.46 -7.66
CA ALA A 34 2.76 14.56 -7.01
C ALA A 34 3.30 13.13 -6.84
N GLY A 35 4.22 12.71 -7.71
CA GLY A 35 4.64 11.31 -7.84
C GLY A 35 6.07 11.03 -7.38
N ILE A 36 6.95 12.02 -7.47
CA ILE A 36 8.40 11.84 -7.26
C ILE A 36 8.82 12.67 -6.06
N TYR A 37 8.77 12.05 -4.89
CA TYR A 37 9.18 12.61 -3.62
C TYR A 37 9.85 11.55 -2.75
N THR A 38 10.86 11.93 -1.98
CA THR A 38 11.60 11.04 -1.08
C THR A 38 12.17 11.82 0.11
N PRO A 39 12.36 11.21 1.29
CA PRO A 39 13.09 11.87 2.37
C PRO A 39 14.49 12.29 1.89
N ALA A 40 14.98 13.44 2.33
CA ALA A 40 16.19 14.04 1.77
C ALA A 40 17.49 13.23 2.00
N GLU A 41 17.46 12.24 2.88
CA GLU A 41 18.56 11.31 3.20
C GLU A 41 18.56 10.06 2.30
N TYR A 42 17.45 9.79 1.61
CA TYR A 42 17.29 8.61 0.77
C TYR A 42 17.37 8.94 -0.72
N SER A 43 17.63 7.91 -1.53
CA SER A 43 17.48 7.98 -2.98
C SER A 43 16.05 7.58 -3.36
N PHE A 44 15.45 8.27 -4.32
CA PHE A 44 14.18 7.84 -4.91
C PHE A 44 14.47 6.74 -5.93
N HIS A 45 13.75 5.63 -5.85
CA HIS A 45 13.83 4.53 -6.80
C HIS A 45 12.45 4.16 -7.33
N CYS A 46 12.35 3.81 -8.60
CA CYS A 46 11.11 3.33 -9.19
C CYS A 46 11.38 2.49 -10.43
N GLU A 47 10.79 1.30 -10.50
CA GLU A 47 10.90 0.40 -11.67
C GLU A 47 10.48 1.11 -12.97
N ARG A 48 9.40 1.90 -12.91
CA ARG A 48 8.86 2.58 -14.09
C ARG A 48 8.27 3.95 -13.78
N VAL A 49 8.91 5.00 -14.31
CA VAL A 49 8.41 6.37 -14.29
C VAL A 49 7.97 6.75 -15.70
N SER A 50 6.67 6.93 -15.91
CA SER A 50 6.14 7.27 -17.24
C SER A 50 5.22 8.49 -17.24
N SER A 51 5.12 9.14 -18.40
CA SER A 51 4.05 10.11 -18.70
C SER A 51 2.80 9.45 -19.30
N VAL A 52 2.90 8.16 -19.64
CA VAL A 52 1.83 7.38 -20.28
C VAL A 52 1.45 6.20 -19.39
N ARG A 53 0.14 5.96 -19.21
CA ARG A 53 -0.46 4.86 -18.42
C ARG A 53 0.00 4.83 -16.95
N LYS A 54 -0.87 5.29 -16.03
CA LYS A 54 -0.57 5.55 -14.60
C LYS A 54 0.61 6.53 -14.44
N PRO A 55 0.46 7.78 -14.93
CA PRO A 55 1.57 8.70 -15.04
C PRO A 55 2.05 9.21 -13.67
N LEU A 56 3.35 9.07 -13.41
CA LEU A 56 4.05 9.82 -12.36
C LEU A 56 4.48 11.20 -12.88
N LEU A 57 4.57 11.35 -14.20
CA LEU A 57 4.86 12.59 -14.91
C LEU A 57 3.59 13.09 -15.59
N VAL A 58 2.99 14.15 -15.04
CA VAL A 58 1.73 14.73 -15.53
C VAL A 58 2.01 15.81 -16.56
N ASN A 59 1.31 15.83 -17.68
CA ASN A 59 1.50 16.86 -18.71
C ASN A 59 1.21 18.26 -18.16
N ALA A 60 2.19 19.16 -18.26
CA ALA A 60 2.06 20.56 -17.79
C ALA A 60 2.10 21.59 -18.93
N SER A 61 2.46 21.19 -20.16
CA SER A 61 2.38 22.02 -21.36
C SER A 61 1.63 21.31 -22.49
N GLU A 62 1.07 22.06 -23.44
CA GLU A 62 0.37 21.48 -24.61
C GLU A 62 1.29 20.57 -25.42
N ASN A 63 2.55 20.98 -25.62
CA ASN A 63 3.56 20.20 -26.32
C ASN A 63 3.83 18.86 -25.62
N ALA A 64 3.66 18.76 -24.31
CA ALA A 64 3.89 17.52 -23.56
C ALA A 64 2.97 16.38 -24.01
N THR A 65 1.79 16.68 -24.57
CA THR A 65 0.87 15.66 -25.11
C THR A 65 1.42 14.92 -26.33
N ARG A 66 2.37 15.54 -27.06
CA ARG A 66 3.01 14.95 -28.25
C ARG A 66 4.17 14.02 -27.91
N TRP A 67 4.63 14.04 -26.66
CA TRP A 67 5.81 13.32 -26.20
C TRP A 67 5.43 12.27 -25.17
N SER A 68 6.02 11.08 -25.29
CA SER A 68 5.93 10.04 -24.27
C SER A 68 7.29 9.83 -23.64
N LEU A 69 7.38 10.05 -22.34
CA LEU A 69 8.59 9.80 -21.55
C LEU A 69 8.37 8.54 -20.73
N THR A 70 9.34 7.64 -20.76
CA THR A 70 9.38 6.45 -19.92
C THR A 70 10.81 6.22 -19.48
N PHE A 71 11.02 6.17 -18.17
CA PHE A 71 12.26 5.75 -17.53
C PHE A 71 12.02 4.40 -16.88
N ASN A 72 12.92 3.44 -17.17
CA ASN A 72 12.95 2.14 -16.51
C ASN A 72 14.10 2.14 -15.51
N GLU A 73 13.94 1.47 -14.36
CA GLU A 73 14.94 1.41 -13.28
C GLU A 73 15.46 2.81 -12.89
N PHE A 74 14.52 3.71 -12.61
CA PHE A 74 14.84 5.11 -12.34
C PHE A 74 15.29 5.30 -10.88
N GLN A 75 16.55 5.66 -10.68
CA GLN A 75 17.09 6.03 -9.38
C GLN A 75 17.67 7.45 -9.38
N ILE A 76 17.34 8.25 -8.37
CA ILE A 76 17.86 9.62 -8.25
C ILE A 76 17.96 10.07 -6.80
N GLN A 77 18.99 10.85 -6.47
CA GLN A 77 19.15 11.50 -5.17
C GLN A 77 19.66 12.91 -5.39
N SER A 78 19.22 13.84 -4.53
CA SER A 78 19.70 15.22 -4.56
C SER A 78 19.98 15.73 -3.15
N PHE A 79 20.80 16.79 -3.08
CA PHE A 79 21.20 17.53 -1.87
C PHE A 79 22.09 16.79 -0.85
N SER A 80 21.78 15.55 -0.49
CA SER A 80 22.43 14.83 0.64
C SER A 80 23.21 13.59 0.19
N VAL A 81 24.00 13.70 -0.88
CA VAL A 81 24.81 12.58 -1.39
C VAL A 81 26.15 12.54 -0.65
N THR A 82 26.53 11.37 -0.14
CA THR A 82 27.80 11.16 0.57
C THR A 82 28.61 10.06 -0.08
N GLY A 83 29.91 10.30 -0.32
CA GLY A 83 30.81 9.27 -0.86
C GLY A 83 30.50 8.84 -2.30
N GLU A 84 29.89 9.73 -3.11
CA GLU A 84 29.55 9.50 -4.53
C GLU A 84 28.64 8.27 -4.79
N LEU A 85 28.02 7.75 -3.75
CA LEU A 85 27.13 6.59 -3.80
C LEU A 85 25.71 6.99 -3.42
N PHE A 86 24.72 6.32 -4.01
CA PHE A 86 23.33 6.47 -3.60
C PHE A 86 23.14 5.95 -2.17
N SER A 87 22.42 6.72 -1.37
CA SER A 87 21.88 6.27 -0.10
C SER A 87 20.72 5.30 -0.31
N TYR A 88 20.23 4.72 0.78
CA TYR A 88 19.17 3.72 0.75
C TYR A 88 17.97 4.16 -0.12
N ALA A 89 17.46 3.22 -0.91
CA ALA A 89 16.43 3.47 -1.91
C ALA A 89 15.04 3.50 -1.27
N SER A 90 14.26 4.51 -1.63
CA SER A 90 12.85 4.67 -1.30
C SER A 90 12.04 4.44 -2.57
N ASP A 91 11.38 3.28 -2.62
CA ASP A 91 10.56 2.88 -3.76
C ASP A 91 9.28 3.71 -3.93
N CYS A 92 8.88 3.93 -5.17
CA CYS A 92 7.64 4.63 -5.55
C CYS A 92 6.35 3.86 -5.24
N ALA A 93 6.45 2.58 -4.84
CA ALA A 93 5.32 1.73 -4.50
C ALA A 93 5.43 1.24 -3.05
N GLY A 94 4.32 1.25 -2.33
CA GLY A 94 4.23 0.58 -1.04
C GLY A 94 4.10 -0.94 -1.21
N PHE A 95 4.43 -1.70 -0.16
CA PHE A 95 4.34 -3.18 -0.16
C PHE A 95 2.97 -3.71 -0.59
N PHE A 96 1.90 -3.03 -0.17
CA PHE A 96 0.52 -3.39 -0.53
C PHE A 96 -0.22 -2.18 -1.06
N SER A 97 -0.92 -2.36 -2.18
CA SER A 97 -1.84 -1.35 -2.69
C SER A 97 -3.08 -1.25 -1.79
N ALA A 98 -3.80 -0.14 -1.86
CA ALA A 98 -5.06 0.05 -1.14
C ALA A 98 -6.07 -1.08 -1.44
N GLY A 99 -6.12 -1.56 -2.69
CA GLY A 99 -7.00 -2.67 -3.06
C GLY A 99 -6.63 -3.99 -2.37
N ILE A 100 -5.33 -4.29 -2.27
CA ILE A 100 -4.86 -5.49 -1.56
C ILE A 100 -5.21 -5.39 -0.07
N TRP A 101 -5.03 -4.21 0.55
CA TRP A 101 -5.40 -3.99 1.95
C TRP A 101 -6.89 -4.23 2.21
N MET A 102 -7.77 -3.67 1.37
CA MET A 102 -9.21 -3.86 1.51
C MET A 102 -9.60 -5.34 1.36
N GLY A 103 -8.98 -6.07 0.43
CA GLY A 103 -9.20 -7.50 0.24
C GLY A 103 -8.65 -8.35 1.40
N LEU A 104 -7.45 -8.06 1.89
CA LEU A 104 -6.83 -8.80 2.98
C LEU A 104 -7.62 -8.64 4.29
N VAL A 105 -8.00 -7.41 4.63
CA VAL A 105 -8.76 -7.13 5.86
C VAL A 105 -10.13 -7.80 5.83
N THR A 106 -10.84 -7.71 4.71
CA THR A 106 -12.19 -8.33 4.58
C THR A 106 -12.12 -9.85 4.56
N SER A 107 -11.16 -10.44 3.84
CA SER A 107 -10.99 -11.91 3.82
C SER A 107 -10.60 -12.44 5.21
N LEU A 108 -9.70 -11.77 5.93
CA LEU A 108 -9.33 -12.15 7.29
C LEU A 108 -10.54 -12.09 8.24
N LEU A 109 -11.36 -11.04 8.15
CA LEU A 109 -12.58 -10.91 8.96
C LEU A 109 -13.56 -12.06 8.68
N MET A 110 -13.82 -12.37 7.40
CA MET A 110 -14.72 -13.47 7.03
C MET A 110 -14.18 -14.83 7.49
N LEU A 111 -12.86 -15.04 7.42
CA LEU A 111 -12.21 -16.24 7.92
C LEU A 111 -12.37 -16.38 9.44
N LEU A 112 -12.24 -15.29 10.20
CA LEU A 112 -12.48 -15.29 11.65
C LEU A 112 -13.92 -15.68 11.99
N ILE A 113 -14.91 -15.13 11.27
CA ILE A 113 -16.33 -15.47 11.47
C ILE A 113 -16.59 -16.94 11.14
N LEU A 114 -16.03 -17.42 10.02
CA LEU A 114 -16.18 -18.80 9.58
C LEU A 114 -15.57 -19.79 10.58
N THR A 115 -14.35 -19.53 11.03
CA THR A 115 -13.65 -20.39 12.00
C THR A 115 -14.35 -20.39 13.36
N TYR A 116 -14.89 -19.25 13.79
CA TYR A 116 -15.73 -19.18 14.99
C TYR A 116 -17.01 -20.02 14.84
N GLY A 117 -17.72 -19.90 13.71
CA GLY A 117 -18.91 -20.69 13.42
C GLY A 117 -18.60 -22.20 13.38
N LEU A 118 -17.52 -22.59 12.72
CA LEU A 118 -17.07 -23.97 12.64
C LEU A 118 -16.70 -24.53 14.03
N HIS A 119 -15.99 -23.74 14.84
CA HIS A 119 -15.63 -24.09 16.20
C HIS A 119 -16.88 -24.38 17.06
N MET A 120 -17.92 -23.55 16.95
CA MET A 120 -19.18 -23.78 17.67
C MET A 120 -19.88 -25.08 17.23
N ILE A 121 -19.89 -25.38 15.93
CA ILE A 121 -20.49 -26.62 15.40
C ILE A 121 -19.72 -27.84 15.90
N MET A 122 -18.39 -27.78 15.94
CA MET A 122 -17.55 -28.89 16.41
C MET A 122 -17.74 -29.20 17.91
N GLN A 123 -18.24 -28.25 18.70
CA GLN A 123 -18.51 -28.43 20.13
C GLN A 123 -19.91 -28.95 20.45
N LEU A 124 -20.76 -29.21 19.43
CA LEU A 124 -22.07 -29.80 19.64
C LEU A 124 -21.94 -31.22 20.18
N ARG A 125 -22.36 -31.43 21.44
CA ARG A 125 -22.46 -32.75 22.07
C ARG A 125 -23.85 -33.33 21.83
N THR A 126 -23.91 -34.59 21.45
CA THR A 126 -25.17 -35.35 21.41
C THR A 126 -25.66 -35.60 22.83
N MET A 127 -26.99 -35.60 23.03
CA MET A 127 -27.59 -35.92 24.32
C MET A 127 -27.15 -37.32 24.79
N ASP A 128 -26.65 -37.41 26.01
CA ASP A 128 -26.04 -38.62 26.57
C ASP A 128 -27.09 -39.69 26.95
N ARG A 129 -28.33 -39.26 27.20
CA ARG A 129 -29.42 -40.15 27.58
C ARG A 129 -30.72 -39.72 26.92
N PHE A 130 -31.29 -40.62 26.13
CA PHE A 130 -32.71 -40.56 25.81
C PHE A 130 -33.45 -41.15 27.01
N ASP A 131 -34.42 -40.43 27.58
CA ASP A 131 -35.25 -40.98 28.65
C ASP A 131 -36.06 -42.16 28.09
N ASP A 132 -35.65 -43.35 28.47
CA ASP A 132 -36.28 -44.59 28.09
C ASP A 132 -37.61 -44.71 28.87
N PRO A 133 -38.79 -44.73 28.22
CA PRO A 133 -40.09 -44.71 28.89
C PRO A 133 -40.36 -45.96 29.77
N LYS A 134 -39.45 -46.95 29.75
CA LYS A 134 -39.46 -48.14 30.61
C LYS A 134 -38.37 -48.14 31.68
N GLY A 135 -37.49 -47.13 31.71
CA GLY A 135 -36.45 -46.98 32.71
C GLY A 135 -36.98 -46.35 34.00
N PRO A 136 -36.37 -46.61 35.17
CA PRO A 136 -36.78 -45.99 36.43
C PRO A 136 -36.66 -44.47 36.34
N GLY A 137 -37.74 -43.77 36.68
CA GLY A 137 -37.82 -42.31 36.64
C GLY A 137 -36.78 -41.63 37.53
N ILE A 138 -36.37 -40.43 37.13
CA ILE A 138 -35.41 -39.62 37.90
C ILE A 138 -36.02 -39.34 39.29
N SER A 139 -35.32 -39.72 40.36
CA SER A 139 -35.72 -39.36 41.73
C SER A 139 -35.13 -37.99 42.05
N VAL A 140 -36.01 -37.00 42.21
CA VAL A 140 -35.62 -35.68 42.72
C VAL A 140 -35.63 -35.78 44.25
N PRO A 141 -34.49 -35.59 44.96
CA PRO A 141 -34.51 -35.57 46.41
C PRO A 141 -35.27 -34.33 46.87
N GLN A 142 -36.42 -34.53 47.52
CA GLN A 142 -37.05 -33.49 48.32
C GLN A 142 -36.31 -33.45 49.65
N SER A 143 -35.37 -32.52 49.80
CA SER A 143 -34.89 -32.12 51.11
C SER A 143 -35.96 -31.25 51.78
N GLU A 144 -36.40 -31.68 52.95
CA GLU A 144 -37.06 -30.84 53.95
C GLU A 144 -36.05 -29.86 54.59
#